data_AF-A0A2E9JK81-F1
#
_entry.id   AF-A0A2E9JK81-F1
#
_cell.length_a   1.000
_cell.length_b   1.000
_cell.length_c   1.000
_cell.angle_alpha   90.00
_cell.angle_beta   90.00
_cell.angle_gamma   90.00
#
_symmetry.space_group_name_H-M   'P 1'
#
loop_
_entity.id
_entity.type
_entity.pdbx_description
1 polymer ?
#
loop_
_entity_poly.entity_id
_entity_poly.type
_entity_poly.pdbx_seq_one_letter_code
_entity_poly.pdbx_strand_id
1 'polypeptide(L)' 'MADGDVRITLGPGEVSIENASSGELGTDDVIQSDGDYGFGLGLELVALICKRFDWHCSTQERPRGRVTVVHFWPH' A
#
# COMPACT_ATOMS: atom_id res chain seq x y z
N MET A 1 18.17 5.81 -12.11
CA MET A 1 17.08 5.86 -11.11
C MET A 1 15.96 5.05 -11.70
N ALA A 2 15.57 3.95 -11.06
CA ALA A 2 14.35 3.25 -11.47
C ALA A 2 13.19 4.08 -10.92
N ASP A 3 12.41 4.68 -11.81
CA ASP A 3 11.22 5.42 -11.41
C ASP A 3 10.24 4.43 -10.75
N GLY A 4 9.93 4.68 -9.49
CA GLY A 4 8.98 3.89 -8.72
C GLY A 4 7.57 4.37 -9.05
N ASP A 5 6.80 3.54 -9.76
CA ASP A 5 5.42 3.86 -10.05
C ASP A 5 4.52 3.49 -8.87
N VAL A 6 3.59 4.39 -8.54
CA VAL A 6 2.48 4.12 -7.61
C VAL A 6 1.20 4.17 -8.41
N ARG A 7 0.39 3.11 -8.35
CA ARG A 7 -0.94 3.08 -8.92
C ARG A 7 -1.97 3.26 -7.82
N ILE A 8 -2.86 4.22 -8.02
CA ILE A 8 -4.01 4.46 -7.15
C ILE A 8 -5.27 4.17 -7.96
N THR A 9 -6.09 3.24 -7.50
CA THR A 9 -7.36 2.88 -8.13
C THR A 9 -8.50 3.28 -7.22
N LEU A 10 -9.49 3.98 -7.77
CA LEU A 10 -10.71 4.37 -7.07
C LEU A 10 -11.87 3.49 -7.53
N GLY A 11 -12.57 2.89 -6.58
CA GLY A 11 -13.76 2.08 -6.82
C GLY A 11 -14.95 2.57 -5.98
N PRO A 12 -16.17 2.08 -6.25
CA PRO A 12 -17.32 2.34 -5.39
C PRO A 12 -17.06 1.82 -3.97
N GLY A 13 -16.92 2.72 -3.00
CA GLY A 13 -16.69 2.35 -1.61
C GLY A 13 -15.28 1.85 -1.31
N GLU A 14 -14.30 2.06 -2.20
CA GLU A 14 -12.92 1.66 -1.92
C GLU A 14 -11.87 2.52 -2.63
N VAL A 15 -10.67 2.52 -2.06
CA VAL A 15 -9.44 2.96 -2.71
C VAL A 15 -8.38 1.88 -2.55
N SER A 16 -7.71 1.53 -3.65
CA SER A 16 -6.52 0.69 -3.62
C SER A 16 -5.29 1.49 -4.03
N ILE A 17 -4.19 1.23 -3.33
CA ILE A 17 -2.89 1.85 -3.57
C ILE A 17 -1.89 0.71 -3.70
N GLU A 18 -1.19 0.65 -4.83
CA GLU A 18 -0.18 -0.38 -5.07
C GLU A 18 1.11 0.19 -5.63
N ASN A 19 2.23 -0.43 -5.26
CA ASN A 19 3.50 -0.24 -5.94
C ASN A 19 3.43 -0.91 -7.32
N ALA A 20 3.44 -0.11 -8.39
CA ALA A 20 3.29 -0.56 -9.78
C ALA A 20 4.62 -0.63 -10.55
N SER A 21 5.75 -0.55 -9.84
CA SER A 21 7.08 -0.53 -10.46
C SER A 21 7.31 -1.74 -11.38
N SER A 22 7.58 -1.41 -12.64
CA SER A 22 7.73 -2.33 -13.78
C SER A 22 9.19 -2.56 -14.18
N GLY A 23 10.15 -2.38 -13.26
CA GLY A 23 11.58 -2.50 -13.55
C GLY A 23 12.05 -3.94 -13.81
N GLU A 24 12.93 -4.11 -14.80
CA GLU A 24 13.52 -5.38 -15.20
C GLU A 24 14.26 -6.08 -14.03
N LEU A 25 14.14 -7.41 -14.04
CA LEU A 25 14.71 -8.36 -13.08
C LEU A 25 16.23 -8.17 -12.94
N GLY A 26 16.65 -7.43 -11.91
CA GLY A 26 17.89 -7.73 -11.22
C GLY A 26 17.64 -8.96 -10.35
N THR A 27 18.38 -10.03 -10.58
CA THR A 27 18.33 -11.31 -9.86
C THR A 27 18.73 -11.15 -8.39
N ASP A 28 17.86 -10.58 -7.58
CA ASP A 28 17.87 -10.74 -6.13
C ASP A 28 16.43 -10.57 -5.63
N ASP A 29 15.78 -11.72 -5.47
CA ASP A 29 14.41 -11.92 -4.97
C ASP A 29 14.39 -11.65 -3.45
N VAL A 30 14.77 -10.44 -3.07
CA VAL A 30 14.76 -9.98 -1.69
C VAL A 30 13.46 -9.21 -1.52
N ILE A 31 12.52 -9.80 -0.77
CA ILE A 31 11.43 -9.05 -0.13
C ILE A 31 12.09 -7.83 0.50
N GLN A 32 11.90 -6.65 -0.09
CA GLN A 32 12.55 -5.42 0.37
C GLN A 32 12.21 -5.27 1.85
N SER A 33 13.24 -5.36 2.69
CA SER A 33 13.06 -5.41 4.14
C SER A 33 12.33 -4.15 4.61
N ASP A 34 11.57 -4.27 5.69
CA ASP A 34 10.83 -3.15 6.32
C ASP A 34 11.68 -1.88 6.57
N GLY A 35 13.02 -1.97 6.50
CA GLY A 35 13.94 -0.85 6.65
C GLY A 35 13.88 0.25 5.58
N ASP A 36 13.27 0.01 4.41
CA ASP A 36 13.05 1.05 3.39
C ASP A 36 11.76 1.84 3.60
N TYR A 37 10.85 1.33 4.42
CA TYR A 37 9.68 2.05 4.86
C TYR A 37 10.08 2.83 6.13
N GLY A 38 9.80 4.14 6.20
CA GLY A 38 10.13 4.95 7.38
C GLY A 38 9.50 4.40 8.68
N PHE A 39 9.53 5.16 9.77
CA PHE A 39 9.05 4.74 11.11
C PHE A 39 7.60 4.20 11.24
N GLY A 40 6.84 4.04 10.15
CA GLY A 40 5.50 3.44 10.17
C GLY A 40 4.39 4.39 10.60
N LEU A 41 4.74 5.61 11.04
CA LEU A 41 3.79 6.61 11.56
C LEU A 41 2.67 6.96 10.57
N GLY A 42 2.94 6.92 9.26
CA GLY A 42 1.92 7.14 8.23
C GLY A 42 0.84 6.05 8.23
N LEU A 43 1.24 4.79 8.41
CA LEU A 43 0.31 3.66 8.48
C LEU A 43 -0.45 3.66 9.81
N GLU A 44 0.18 4.07 10.90
CA GLU A 44 -0.50 4.28 12.17
C GLU A 44 -1.59 5.34 12.05
N LEU A 45 -1.30 6.47 11.38
CA LEU A 45 -2.30 7.50 11.11
C LEU A 45 -3.45 6.95 10.25
N VAL A 46 -3.16 6.17 9.21
CA VAL A 46 -4.19 5.52 8.39
C VAL A 46 -5.06 4.58 9.23
N ALA A 47 -4.46 3.79 10.13
CA ALA A 47 -5.19 2.91 11.03
C ALA A 47 -6.12 3.69 11.98
N LEU A 48 -5.65 4.83 12.51
CA LEU A 48 -6.46 5.72 13.36
C LEU A 48 -7.64 6.33 12.58
N ILE A 49 -7.42 6.75 11.34
CA ILE A 49 -8.49 7.25 10.45
C ILE A 49 -9.51 6.14 10.21
N CYS A 50 -9.06 4.96 9.82
CA CYS A 50 -9.96 3.84 9.54
C CYS A 50 -10.81 3.47 10.76
N LYS A 51 -10.20 3.43 11.96
CA LYS A 51 -10.92 3.23 13.21
C LYS A 51 -11.95 4.33 13.50
N ARG A 52 -11.63 5.59 13.20
CA ARG A 52 -12.51 6.75 13.48
C ARG A 52 -13.76 6.75 12.61
N PHE A 53 -13.67 6.25 11.38
CA PHE A 53 -14.75 6.23 10.41
C PHE A 53 -15.37 4.84 10.22
N ASP A 54 -14.93 3.84 10.99
CA ASP A 54 -15.36 2.45 10.86
C ASP A 54 -15.11 1.90 9.45
N TRP A 55 -13.97 2.28 8.87
CA TRP A 55 -13.50 1.80 7.58
C TRP A 55 -12.59 0.59 7.77
N HIS A 56 -12.57 -0.28 6.76
CA HIS A 56 -11.72 -1.47 6.78
C HIS A 56 -10.47 -1.23 5.94
N CYS A 57 -9.28 -1.40 6.52
CA CYS A 57 -8.01 -1.33 5.81
C CYS A 57 -7.35 -2.70 5.81
N SER A 58 -6.89 -3.13 4.64
CA SER A 58 -6.13 -4.37 4.46
C SER A 58 -4.86 -4.10 3.67
N THR A 59 -3.78 -4.81 4.02
CA THR A 59 -2.48 -4.67 3.39
C THR A 59 -1.99 -6.05 2.98
N GLN A 60 -1.56 -6.19 1.73
CA GLN A 60 -0.97 -7.40 1.20
C GLN A 60 0.42 -7.10 0.63
N GLU A 61 1.44 -7.78 1.15
CA GLU A 61 2.77 -7.78 0.57
C GLU A 61 2.79 -8.55 -0.76
N ARG A 62 3.53 -8.04 -1.73
CA ARG A 62 3.70 -8.60 -3.08
C ARG A 62 5.20 -8.62 -3.41
N PRO A 63 5.64 -9.46 -4.37
CA PRO A 63 7.05 -9.56 -4.76
C PRO A 63 7.73 -8.24 -5.19
N ARG A 64 6.96 -7.16 -5.44
CA ARG A 64 7.45 -5.85 -5.89
C ARG A 64 6.94 -4.67 -5.05
N GLY A 65 6.50 -4.93 -3.82
CA GLY A 65 6.02 -3.90 -2.90
C GLY A 65 4.71 -4.31 -2.22
N ARG A 66 3.82 -3.35 -2.04
CA ARG A 66 2.64 -3.50 -1.20
C ARG A 66 1.39 -3.09 -1.94
N VAL A 67 0.30 -3.78 -1.67
CA VAL A 67 -1.05 -3.33 -2.03
C VAL A 67 -1.79 -3.03 -0.73
N THR A 68 -2.28 -1.81 -0.59
CA THR A 68 -3.14 -1.40 0.51
C THR A 68 -4.52 -1.06 -0.04
N VAL A 69 -5.56 -1.63 0.55
CA VAL A 69 -6.94 -1.38 0.18
C VAL A 69 -7.69 -0.84 1.38
N VAL A 70 -8.36 0.30 1.22
CA VAL A 70 -9.27 0.87 2.21
C VAL A 70 -10.69 0.78 1.66
N HIS A 71 -11.57 0.09 2.38
CA HIS A 71 -12.99 0.01 2.11
C HIS A 71 -13.76 0.97 3.02
N PHE A 72 -14.54 1.83 2.41
CA PHE A 72 -15.47 2.75 3.06
C PHE A 72 -16.79 2.04 3.27
N TRP A 73 -17.33 2.05 4.50
CA TRP A 73 -18.71 1.63 4.71
C TRP A 73 -19.68 2.68 4.21
N PRO A 74 -20.78 2.27 3.55
CA PRO A 74 -21.84 3.20 3.18
C PRO A 74 -22.52 3.70 4.47
N HIS A 75 -22.57 5.02 4.64
CA HIS A 75 -23.48 5.68 5.57
C HIS A 75 -24.90 5.71 5.00
#